data_AF-A0A5M3ZAR7-F1
#
_entry.id   AF-A0A5M3ZAR7-F1
#
_cell.length_a   1.000
_cell.length_b   1.000
_cell.length_c   1.000
_cell.angle_alpha   90.00
_cell.angle_beta   90.00
_cell.angle_gamma   90.00
#
_symmetry.space_group_name_H-M   'P 1'
#
loop_
_entity.id
_entity.type
_entity.pdbx_description
1 polymer ?
#
loop_
_entity_poly.entity_id
_entity_poly.type
_entity_poly.pdbx_seq_one_letter_code
_entity_poly.pdbx_strand_id
1 'polypeptide(L)'
;MTTRLSRKVVILINNPGFYDDDTAWWEPDWAKNGSYFVLRKMVQHVPEFRKYCAQEAQKGGYTQEEFEARLVGRWKNGAPVEKYPFDSSKWDGNLNDWDYASADDQSRCPFAAHIRKTNPLIGVKNDTTNLMLRRGIPFGPVWKKGQNDNAERGLLFTSYQSSLKNGFQFVMNRWVYDHGFPHDGVGQDAIIGQNIKGRLKRKTKCCG
;
A
#
# COMPACT_ATOMS: atom_id res chain seq x y z
N MET A 1 11.16 -5.53 -20.98
CA MET A 1 9.92 -5.10 -20.30
C MET A 1 9.09 -6.35 -20.03
N THR A 2 9.06 -6.84 -18.79
CA THR A 2 8.33 -8.05 -18.43
C THR A 2 7.11 -7.63 -17.64
N THR A 3 5.93 -7.68 -18.25
CA THR A 3 4.65 -7.51 -17.56
C THR A 3 4.59 -8.55 -16.44
N ARG A 4 4.67 -8.11 -15.18
CA ARG A 4 4.60 -9.02 -14.01
C ARG A 4 3.15 -9.41 -13.80
N LEU A 5 2.71 -10.42 -14.54
CA LEU A 5 1.36 -10.95 -14.43
C LEU A 5 1.23 -11.73 -13.12
N SER A 6 0.24 -11.36 -12.31
CA SER A 6 -0.14 -12.17 -11.16
C SER A 6 -0.72 -13.49 -11.66
N ARG A 7 -0.26 -14.61 -11.10
CA ARG A 7 -0.81 -15.93 -11.39
C ARG A 7 -2.26 -16.02 -10.85
N LYS A 8 -3.13 -16.78 -11.53
CA LYS A 8 -4.55 -16.95 -11.16
C LYS A 8 -4.74 -17.34 -9.69
N VAL A 9 -3.88 -18.22 -9.19
CA VAL A 9 -3.88 -18.72 -7.80
C VAL A 9 -3.78 -17.63 -6.73
N VAL A 10 -3.31 -16.42 -7.05
CA VAL A 10 -3.22 -15.33 -6.06
C VAL A 10 -4.60 -14.70 -5.79
N ILE A 11 -5.51 -14.77 -6.77
CA ILE A 11 -6.83 -14.13 -6.71
C ILE A 11 -7.95 -15.16 -6.58
N LEU A 12 -7.84 -16.29 -7.27
CA LEU A 12 -8.87 -17.33 -7.33
C LEU A 12 -8.51 -18.54 -6.47
N ILE A 13 -9.47 -18.98 -5.66
CA ILE A 13 -9.36 -20.15 -4.77
C ILE A 13 -9.26 -21.44 -5.61
N ASN A 14 -8.51 -22.42 -5.10
CA ASN A 14 -8.32 -23.77 -5.66
C ASN A 14 -7.92 -23.79 -7.15
N ASN A 15 -6.98 -22.92 -7.52
CA ASN A 15 -6.37 -22.85 -8.84
C ASN A 15 -4.88 -23.21 -8.77
N PRO A 16 -4.31 -23.97 -9.73
CA PRO A 16 -2.91 -24.38 -9.70
C PRO A 16 -1.91 -23.21 -9.59
N GLY A 17 -0.87 -23.38 -8.77
CA GLY A 17 0.23 -22.42 -8.60
C GLY A 17 0.80 -22.37 -7.17
N PHE A 18 1.64 -21.36 -6.90
CA PHE A 18 2.64 -21.20 -5.80
C PHE A 18 2.27 -21.64 -4.37
N TYR A 19 1.00 -21.88 -4.03
CA TYR A 19 0.63 -22.39 -2.72
C TYR A 19 0.73 -23.92 -2.73
N ASP A 20 1.97 -24.40 -2.55
CA ASP A 20 2.38 -25.76 -2.21
C ASP A 20 1.56 -26.89 -2.86
N ASP A 21 2.15 -27.55 -3.87
CA ASP A 21 1.57 -28.71 -4.56
C ASP A 21 1.38 -29.94 -3.63
N ASP A 22 1.84 -29.86 -2.36
CA ASP A 22 1.89 -30.97 -1.40
C ASP A 22 0.92 -30.87 -0.20
N THR A 23 0.00 -29.89 -0.16
CA THR A 23 -1.08 -29.90 0.83
C THR A 23 -2.44 -29.76 0.17
N ALA A 24 -3.33 -30.73 0.45
CA ALA A 24 -4.71 -30.72 0.03
C ALA A 24 -5.33 -29.33 0.26
N TRP A 25 -5.84 -28.74 -0.82
CA TRP A 25 -6.48 -27.43 -0.85
C TRP A 25 -7.39 -27.27 0.36
N TRP A 26 -7.12 -26.25 1.18
CA TRP A 26 -7.78 -26.02 2.46
C TRP A 26 -9.26 -25.62 2.35
N GLU A 27 -9.73 -25.31 1.12
CA GLU A 27 -11.11 -24.92 0.85
C GLU A 27 -11.88 -26.04 0.16
N PRO A 28 -13.18 -26.21 0.48
CA PRO A 28 -14.04 -27.18 -0.21
C PRO A 28 -14.06 -26.98 -1.73
N ASP A 29 -14.32 -28.05 -2.49
CA ASP A 29 -14.36 -28.02 -3.95
C ASP A 29 -15.28 -26.95 -4.53
N TRP A 30 -16.41 -26.67 -3.87
CA TRP A 30 -17.37 -25.66 -4.31
C TRP A 30 -16.82 -24.23 -4.28
N ALA A 31 -15.75 -23.97 -3.52
CA ALA A 31 -15.12 -22.65 -3.43
C ALA A 31 -14.18 -22.36 -4.61
N LYS A 32 -13.92 -23.35 -5.48
CA LYS A 32 -13.07 -23.16 -6.67
C LYS A 32 -13.55 -22.01 -7.53
N ASN A 33 -12.61 -21.17 -7.97
CA ASN A 33 -12.87 -19.91 -8.70
C ASN A 33 -13.60 -18.82 -7.89
N GLY A 34 -13.89 -19.07 -6.61
CA GLY A 34 -14.23 -18.03 -5.65
C GLY A 34 -13.03 -17.17 -5.28
N SER A 35 -13.28 -16.12 -4.49
CA SER A 35 -12.25 -15.25 -3.94
C SER A 35 -12.72 -14.68 -2.62
N TYR A 36 -11.79 -14.44 -1.70
CA TYR A 36 -12.12 -13.73 -0.47
C TYR A 36 -12.36 -12.26 -0.78
N PHE A 37 -13.49 -11.73 -0.32
CA PHE A 37 -13.83 -10.32 -0.44
C PHE A 37 -13.64 -9.61 0.91
N VAL A 38 -12.74 -8.63 0.94
CA VAL A 38 -12.59 -7.74 2.10
C VAL A 38 -13.33 -6.44 1.79
N LEU A 39 -14.16 -5.99 2.73
CA LEU A 39 -14.80 -4.68 2.70
C LEU A 39 -14.39 -3.88 3.93
N ARG A 40 -13.90 -2.65 3.74
CA ARG A 40 -13.66 -1.70 4.82
C ARG A 40 -14.22 -0.33 4.44
N LYS A 41 -15.11 0.21 5.27
CA LYS A 41 -15.47 1.62 5.22
C LYS A 41 -14.37 2.42 5.90
N MET A 42 -13.62 3.20 5.13
CA MET A 42 -12.50 4.00 5.61
C MET A 42 -12.88 5.47 5.49
N VAL A 43 -13.25 6.10 6.61
CA VAL A 43 -13.51 7.55 6.67
C VAL A 43 -12.19 8.30 6.47
N GLN A 44 -12.22 9.37 5.68
CA GLN A 44 -11.06 10.20 5.38
C GLN A 44 -11.25 11.63 5.90
N HIS A 45 -10.32 12.05 6.75
CA HIS A 45 -10.22 13.39 7.31
C HIS A 45 -9.43 14.29 6.35
N VAL A 46 -10.04 14.66 5.22
CA VAL A 46 -9.38 15.38 4.12
C VAL A 46 -8.86 16.77 4.55
N PRO A 47 -9.65 17.64 5.21
CA PRO A 47 -9.15 18.93 5.70
C PRO A 47 -7.93 18.78 6.62
N GLU A 48 -7.98 17.82 7.54
CA GLU A 48 -6.95 17.56 8.54
C GLU A 48 -5.67 17.02 7.88
N PHE A 49 -5.80 16.07 6.94
CA PHE A 49 -4.67 15.57 6.16
C PHE A 49 -3.99 16.70 5.38
N ARG A 50 -4.77 17.56 4.72
CA ARG A 50 -4.25 18.69 3.94
C ARG A 50 -3.57 19.73 4.84
N LYS A 51 -4.12 19.99 6.04
CA LYS A 51 -3.50 20.87 7.04
C LYS A 51 -2.18 20.28 7.55
N TYR A 52 -2.17 19.00 7.91
CA TYR A 52 -0.96 18.29 8.35
C TYR A 52 0.14 18.36 7.29
N CYS A 53 -0.17 18.04 6.04
CA CYS A 53 0.82 18.08 4.96
C CYS A 53 1.37 19.49 4.72
N ALA A 54 0.54 20.54 4.81
CA ALA A 54 1.00 21.91 4.68
C ALA A 54 2.00 22.30 5.80
N GLN A 55 1.78 21.82 7.02
CA GLN A 55 2.63 22.09 8.18
C GLN A 55 3.96 21.33 8.13
N GLU A 56 3.92 20.02 7.83
CA GLU A 56 5.13 19.19 7.81
C GLU A 56 5.98 19.41 6.56
N ALA A 57 5.37 19.75 5.42
CA ALA A 57 6.11 20.06 4.21
C ALA A 57 7.13 21.18 4.41
N GLN A 58 6.74 22.25 5.14
CA GLN A 58 7.62 23.38 5.45
C GLN A 58 8.85 22.96 6.26
N LYS A 59 8.69 22.05 7.22
CA LYS A 59 9.80 21.55 8.04
C LYS A 59 10.79 20.73 7.23
N GLY A 60 10.31 20.01 6.21
CA GLY A 60 11.11 19.19 5.32
C GLY A 60 11.67 19.92 4.09
N GLY A 61 11.38 21.20 3.92
CA GLY A 61 11.78 21.94 2.72
C GLY A 61 11.05 21.51 1.44
N TYR A 62 9.83 20.96 1.57
CA TYR A 62 8.99 20.53 0.46
C TYR A 62 7.81 21.49 0.26
N THR A 63 7.29 21.54 -0.96
CA THR A 63 5.92 22.00 -1.17
C THR A 63 4.92 21.00 -0.57
N GLN A 64 3.71 21.47 -0.28
CA GLN A 64 2.65 20.58 0.21
C GLN A 64 2.37 19.42 -0.75
N GLU A 65 2.42 19.68 -2.06
CA GLU A 65 2.13 18.66 -3.08
C GLU A 65 3.22 17.60 -3.16
N GLU A 66 4.49 18.00 -3.11
CA GLU A 66 5.61 17.06 -3.02
C GLU A 66 5.51 16.19 -1.78
N PHE A 67 5.23 16.79 -0.61
CA PHE A 67 5.10 16.04 0.63
C PHE A 67 3.97 15.00 0.56
N GLU A 68 2.79 15.40 0.09
CA GLU A 68 1.67 14.48 -0.14
C GLU A 68 2.03 13.36 -1.12
N ALA A 69 2.71 13.70 -2.22
CA ALA A 69 3.15 12.73 -3.21
C ALA A 69 4.12 11.72 -2.60
N ARG A 70 5.05 12.16 -1.74
CA ARG A 70 6.01 11.30 -1.03
C ARG A 70 5.35 10.40 0.02
N LEU A 71 4.31 10.85 0.72
CA LEU A 71 3.54 10.00 1.64
C LEU A 71 2.81 8.88 0.89
N VAL A 72 2.28 9.17 -0.30
CA VAL A 72 1.55 8.18 -1.10
C VAL A 72 2.49 7.31 -1.94
N GLY A 73 3.59 7.89 -2.43
CA GLY A 73 4.49 7.37 -3.46
C GLY A 73 4.05 7.69 -4.90
N ARG A 74 2.99 8.48 -5.07
CA ARG A 74 2.51 9.01 -6.35
C ARG A 74 2.01 10.43 -6.20
N TRP A 75 2.20 11.22 -7.24
CA TRP A 75 1.57 12.52 -7.41
C TRP A 75 0.06 12.37 -7.66
N LYS A 76 -0.68 13.46 -7.49
CA LYS A 76 -2.15 13.45 -7.69
C LYS A 76 -2.57 13.16 -9.11
N ASN A 77 -1.75 13.52 -10.09
CA ASN A 77 -1.98 13.15 -11.48
C ASN A 77 -1.80 11.63 -11.69
N GLY A 78 -1.02 10.96 -10.84
CA GLY A 78 -0.74 9.52 -10.91
C GLY A 78 0.73 9.18 -11.16
N ALA A 79 1.58 10.17 -11.47
CA ALA A 79 3.00 9.96 -11.73
C ALA A 79 3.67 9.27 -10.52
N PRO A 80 4.49 8.22 -10.72
CA PRO A 80 5.21 7.60 -9.61
C PRO A 80 6.37 8.47 -9.14
N VAL A 81 6.43 8.76 -7.84
CA VAL A 81 7.51 9.53 -7.22
C VAL A 81 8.87 8.86 -7.47
N GLU A 82 8.89 7.54 -7.58
CA GLU A 82 10.10 6.80 -7.95
C GLU A 82 10.68 7.22 -9.32
N LYS A 83 9.87 7.63 -10.30
CA LYS A 83 10.39 8.15 -11.59
C LYS A 83 10.47 9.67 -11.63
N TYR A 84 9.54 10.33 -10.96
CA TYR A 84 9.34 11.77 -10.95
C TYR A 84 9.47 12.30 -9.52
N PRO A 85 10.67 12.32 -8.91
CA PRO A 85 10.80 12.58 -7.48
C PRO A 85 10.45 14.02 -7.06
N PHE A 86 10.59 14.99 -7.97
CA PHE A 86 10.43 16.41 -7.69
C PHE A 86 9.47 17.14 -8.67
N ASP A 87 9.18 16.56 -9.82
CA ASP A 87 8.33 17.18 -10.84
C ASP A 87 7.59 16.12 -11.66
N SER A 88 6.26 16.16 -11.61
CA SER A 88 5.36 15.24 -12.33
C SER A 88 4.76 15.84 -13.61
N SER A 89 5.11 17.07 -13.98
CA SER A 89 4.56 17.77 -15.15
C SER A 89 4.84 17.06 -16.48
N LYS A 90 5.94 16.30 -16.54
CA LYS A 90 6.37 15.53 -17.72
C LYS A 90 5.77 14.13 -17.81
N TRP A 91 4.85 13.76 -16.92
CA TRP A 91 4.24 12.44 -16.95
C TRP A 91 3.11 12.39 -17.98
N ASP A 92 3.16 11.40 -18.87
CA ASP A 92 2.29 11.22 -20.04
C ASP A 92 1.05 10.35 -19.75
N GLY A 93 0.82 10.00 -18.49
CA GLY A 93 -0.34 9.21 -18.07
C GLY A 93 -0.12 7.70 -18.06
N ASN A 94 1.04 7.19 -18.50
CA ASN A 94 1.13 5.76 -18.78
C ASN A 94 2.51 5.14 -18.47
N LEU A 95 2.86 5.00 -17.19
CA LEU A 95 3.95 4.11 -16.78
C LEU A 95 3.76 3.57 -15.35
N ASN A 96 3.75 2.24 -15.22
CA ASN A 96 3.88 1.51 -13.95
C ASN A 96 5.18 0.70 -13.91
N ASP A 97 6.23 1.24 -14.52
CA ASP A 97 7.46 0.51 -14.87
C ASP A 97 8.64 0.90 -13.99
N TRP A 98 8.55 0.63 -12.70
CA TRP A 98 9.67 0.73 -11.77
C TRP A 98 9.57 -0.44 -10.79
N ASP A 99 10.60 -0.69 -10.01
CA ASP A 99 10.63 -1.85 -9.12
C ASP A 99 11.37 -1.65 -7.80
N TYR A 100 11.84 -0.43 -7.51
CA TYR A 100 12.64 -0.10 -6.33
C TYR A 100 13.96 -0.90 -6.24
N ALA A 101 14.61 -1.14 -7.38
CA ALA A 101 15.89 -1.87 -7.48
C ALA A 101 16.94 -1.43 -6.46
N SER A 102 17.06 -0.12 -6.20
CA SER A 102 17.90 0.41 -5.12
C SER A 102 17.16 0.29 -3.78
N ALA A 103 17.19 -0.93 -3.22
CA ALA A 103 16.43 -1.30 -2.01
C ALA A 103 16.76 -0.45 -0.76
N ASP A 104 17.95 0.16 -0.70
CA ASP A 104 18.41 0.99 0.41
C ASP A 104 18.38 2.50 0.09
N ASP A 105 17.84 2.88 -1.08
CA ASP A 105 17.69 4.27 -1.48
C ASP A 105 16.24 4.77 -1.24
N GLN A 106 16.13 5.89 -0.53
CA GLN A 106 14.90 6.63 -0.29
C GLN A 106 14.95 8.09 -0.77
N SER A 107 16.03 8.49 -1.46
CA SER A 107 16.17 9.83 -2.04
C SER A 107 15.00 10.13 -2.99
N ARG A 108 14.61 9.13 -3.78
CA ARG A 108 13.49 9.21 -4.74
C ARG A 108 12.16 9.02 -4.04
N CYS A 109 11.84 7.80 -3.58
CA CYS A 109 10.58 7.48 -2.91
C CYS A 109 10.83 6.98 -1.47
N PRO A 110 10.19 7.56 -0.43
CA PRO A 110 10.36 7.09 0.95
C PRO A 110 9.99 5.60 1.12
N PHE A 111 10.69 4.89 2.00
CA PHE A 111 10.35 3.51 2.35
C PHE A 111 8.93 3.35 2.92
N ALA A 112 8.50 4.36 3.69
CA ALA A 112 7.18 4.40 4.31
C ALA A 112 6.07 4.90 3.38
N ALA A 113 6.38 5.21 2.10
CA ALA A 113 5.36 5.61 1.14
C ALA A 113 4.31 4.51 0.97
N HIS A 114 3.03 4.89 0.93
CA HIS A 114 1.90 3.96 0.94
C HIS A 114 2.01 2.85 -0.11
N ILE A 115 2.31 3.19 -1.36
CA ILE A 115 2.45 2.18 -2.42
C ILE A 115 3.70 1.30 -2.27
N ARG A 116 4.78 1.81 -1.64
CA ARG A 116 6.03 1.06 -1.42
C ARG A 116 5.87 0.09 -0.25
N LYS A 117 5.13 0.49 0.79
CA LYS A 117 4.68 -0.39 1.87
C LYS A 117 3.74 -1.49 1.37
N THR A 118 2.76 -1.15 0.54
CA THR A 118 1.72 -2.10 0.10
C THR A 118 2.14 -2.97 -1.08
N ASN A 119 3.19 -2.58 -1.81
CA ASN A 119 3.83 -3.39 -2.83
C ASN A 119 5.33 -3.03 -2.94
N PRO A 120 6.22 -3.71 -2.21
CA PRO A 120 7.65 -3.41 -2.17
C PRO A 120 8.40 -3.80 -3.46
N LEU A 121 7.75 -4.51 -4.40
CA LEU A 121 8.34 -4.98 -5.66
C LEU A 121 9.66 -5.73 -5.42
N ILE A 122 10.74 -5.47 -6.18
CA ILE A 122 12.01 -6.18 -5.97
C ILE A 122 12.82 -5.63 -4.79
N GLY A 123 12.44 -4.48 -4.24
CA GLY A 123 13.13 -3.86 -3.12
C GLY A 123 13.10 -4.66 -1.81
N VAL A 124 12.35 -5.76 -1.74
CA VAL A 124 12.37 -6.72 -0.61
C VAL A 124 12.53 -8.15 -1.12
N LYS A 125 11.54 -8.61 -1.89
CA LYS A 125 11.52 -9.95 -2.48
C LYS A 125 10.62 -9.87 -3.69
N ASN A 126 11.04 -10.42 -4.82
CA ASN A 126 10.22 -10.52 -6.03
C ASN A 126 9.10 -11.55 -5.85
N ASP A 127 8.16 -11.26 -4.96
CA ASP A 127 7.10 -12.15 -4.50
C ASP A 127 5.73 -11.55 -4.83
N THR A 128 4.92 -12.30 -5.58
CA THR A 128 3.58 -11.87 -6.02
C THR A 128 2.46 -12.46 -5.17
N THR A 129 2.80 -13.25 -4.14
CA THR A 129 1.82 -13.94 -3.27
C THR A 129 0.93 -12.98 -2.47
N ASN A 130 1.45 -11.80 -2.15
CA ASN A 130 0.74 -10.81 -1.33
C ASN A 130 -0.04 -9.78 -2.15
N LEU A 131 -0.16 -9.98 -3.47
CA LEU A 131 -0.93 -9.08 -4.33
C LEU A 131 -2.44 -9.22 -4.08
N MET A 132 -3.14 -8.10 -4.23
CA MET A 132 -4.59 -8.03 -4.10
C MET A 132 -5.19 -7.25 -5.27
N LEU A 133 -6.35 -7.69 -5.75
CA LEU A 133 -7.14 -6.90 -6.69
C LEU A 133 -8.02 -5.92 -5.90
N ARG A 134 -7.80 -4.62 -6.05
CA ARG A 134 -8.58 -3.57 -5.37
C ARG A 134 -9.71 -3.06 -6.26
N ARG A 135 -10.93 -2.95 -5.71
CA ARG A 135 -12.12 -2.43 -6.42
C ARG A 135 -12.89 -1.41 -5.56
N GLY A 136 -12.14 -0.60 -4.79
CA GLY A 136 -12.73 0.37 -3.88
C GLY A 136 -13.38 1.55 -4.61
N ILE A 137 -14.36 2.17 -3.95
CA ILE A 137 -15.10 3.34 -4.48
C ILE A 137 -15.18 4.44 -3.41
N PRO A 138 -14.95 5.72 -3.76
CA PRO A 138 -15.16 6.81 -2.82
C PRO A 138 -16.63 6.95 -2.40
N PHE A 139 -16.87 7.47 -1.20
CA PHE A 139 -18.21 7.85 -0.74
C PHE A 139 -18.20 9.24 -0.12
N GLY A 140 -19.38 9.87 -0.07
CA GLY A 140 -19.56 11.21 0.47
C GLY A 140 -19.19 12.33 -0.51
N PRO A 141 -19.46 13.59 -0.14
CA PRO A 141 -19.22 14.74 -1.01
C PRO A 141 -17.73 15.08 -1.13
N VAL A 142 -17.34 15.58 -2.31
CA VAL A 142 -15.99 16.09 -2.57
C VAL A 142 -15.74 17.33 -1.70
N TRP A 143 -14.64 17.30 -0.94
CA TRP A 143 -14.20 18.47 -0.17
C TRP A 143 -13.57 19.53 -1.07
N LYS A 144 -13.92 20.81 -0.85
CA LYS A 144 -13.29 21.96 -1.52
C LYS A 144 -12.45 22.76 -0.53
N LYS A 145 -11.28 23.25 -0.99
CA LYS A 145 -10.39 24.07 -0.17
C LYS A 145 -11.13 25.31 0.35
N GLY A 146 -10.98 25.60 1.65
CA GLY A 146 -11.66 26.71 2.32
C GLY A 146 -13.04 26.37 2.89
N GLN A 147 -13.56 25.16 2.63
CA GLN A 147 -14.77 24.67 3.30
C GLN A 147 -14.39 23.95 4.58
N ASN A 148 -14.95 24.39 5.71
CA ASN A 148 -15.08 23.55 6.89
C ASN A 148 -16.45 22.89 6.80
N ASP A 149 -16.48 21.58 6.60
CA ASP A 149 -17.71 20.80 6.70
C ASP A 149 -17.47 19.58 7.58
N ASN A 150 -18.55 19.13 8.22
CA ASN A 150 -18.56 17.90 9.01
C ASN A 150 -19.06 16.72 8.17
N ALA A 151 -18.98 16.82 6.84
CA ALA A 151 -19.52 15.81 5.96
C ALA A 151 -18.64 14.56 5.99
N GLU A 152 -19.26 13.41 6.27
CA GLU A 152 -18.55 12.14 6.23
C GLU A 152 -18.23 11.78 4.78
N ARG A 153 -16.97 11.44 4.54
CA ARG A 153 -16.44 11.04 3.24
C ARG A 153 -15.34 10.01 3.41
N GLY A 154 -15.02 9.30 2.35
CA GLY A 154 -13.86 8.43 2.36
C GLY A 154 -13.88 7.39 1.26
N LEU A 155 -13.39 6.19 1.58
CA LEU A 155 -13.26 5.08 0.66
C LEU A 155 -13.99 3.85 1.21
N LEU A 156 -14.90 3.28 0.42
CA LEU A 156 -15.31 1.89 0.57
C LEU A 156 -14.21 1.04 -0.06
N PHE A 157 -13.19 0.69 0.74
CA PHE A 157 -12.10 -0.15 0.30
C PHE A 157 -12.61 -1.57 0.09
N THR A 158 -12.33 -2.12 -1.08
CA THR A 158 -12.57 -3.53 -1.35
C THR A 158 -11.34 -4.20 -1.96
N SER A 159 -11.06 -5.43 -1.55
CA SER A 159 -10.01 -6.24 -2.14
C SER A 159 -10.38 -7.71 -2.29
N TYR A 160 -9.82 -8.31 -3.33
CA TYR A 160 -9.95 -9.73 -3.67
C TYR A 160 -8.59 -10.42 -3.64
N GLN A 161 -8.56 -11.61 -3.06
CA GLN A 161 -7.40 -12.49 -2.94
C GLN A 161 -7.88 -13.93 -2.69
N SER A 162 -7.08 -14.93 -3.05
CA SER A 162 -7.40 -16.34 -2.75
C SER A 162 -7.08 -16.72 -1.30
N SER A 163 -6.26 -15.93 -0.60
CA SER A 163 -5.88 -16.15 0.79
C SER A 163 -5.89 -14.83 1.56
N LEU A 164 -6.74 -14.72 2.59
CA LEU A 164 -6.74 -13.56 3.48
C LEU A 164 -5.40 -13.41 4.21
N LYS A 165 -4.80 -14.54 4.61
CA LYS A 165 -3.53 -14.59 5.33
C LYS A 165 -2.39 -13.98 4.52
N ASN A 166 -2.33 -14.25 3.21
CA ASN A 166 -1.25 -13.80 2.34
C ASN A 166 -1.57 -12.45 1.67
N GLY A 167 -2.84 -12.16 1.37
CA GLY A 167 -3.23 -10.85 0.84
C GLY A 167 -3.39 -9.81 1.96
N PHE A 168 -4.65 -9.47 2.25
CA PHE A 168 -4.99 -8.34 3.11
C PHE A 168 -4.32 -8.38 4.49
N GLN A 169 -4.36 -9.52 5.20
CA GLN A 169 -3.80 -9.60 6.55
C GLN A 169 -2.28 -9.46 6.57
N PHE A 170 -1.58 -10.03 5.57
CA PHE A 170 -0.12 -9.91 5.48
C PHE A 170 0.28 -8.46 5.23
N VAL A 171 -0.28 -7.84 4.19
CA VAL A 171 0.04 -6.46 3.81
C VAL A 171 -0.22 -5.50 4.97
N MET A 172 -1.35 -5.64 5.67
CA MET A 172 -1.65 -4.80 6.82
C MET A 172 -0.67 -5.05 7.99
N ASN A 173 -0.53 -6.30 8.44
CA ASN A 173 0.18 -6.61 9.68
C ASN A 173 1.72 -6.64 9.58
N ARG A 174 2.24 -7.04 8.41
CA ARG A 174 3.67 -7.21 8.18
C ARG A 174 4.31 -6.05 7.46
N TRP A 175 3.54 -5.25 6.71
CA TRP A 175 4.10 -4.14 5.96
C TRP A 175 3.60 -2.79 6.47
N VAL A 176 2.30 -2.54 6.41
CA VAL A 176 1.67 -1.25 6.71
C VAL A 176 1.87 -0.84 8.17
N TYR A 177 1.59 -1.75 9.11
CA TYR A 177 1.71 -1.48 10.54
C TYR A 177 3.14 -1.61 11.06
N ASP A 178 4.08 -2.19 10.29
CA ASP A 178 5.45 -2.47 10.73
C ASP A 178 6.38 -1.26 10.61
N HIS A 179 6.95 -0.81 11.73
CA HIS A 179 8.00 0.20 11.71
C HIS A 179 9.34 -0.34 11.20
N GLY A 180 9.52 -1.67 11.22
CA GLY A 180 10.73 -2.36 10.77
C GLY A 180 10.62 -2.99 9.40
N PHE A 181 9.71 -2.50 8.56
CA PHE A 181 9.55 -2.96 7.18
C PHE A 181 9.59 -1.79 6.20
N PRO A 182 10.31 -1.85 5.07
CA PRO A 182 11.22 -2.93 4.66
C PRO A 182 12.52 -2.99 5.48
N HIS A 183 12.89 -1.88 6.13
CA HIS A 183 14.08 -1.75 6.97
C HIS A 183 13.71 -1.31 8.38
N ASP A 184 14.59 -1.54 9.35
CA ASP A 184 14.38 -1.12 10.73
C ASP A 184 14.33 0.42 10.85
N GLY A 185 13.33 0.94 11.57
CA GLY A 185 13.24 2.36 11.90
C GLY A 185 12.66 3.26 10.80
N VAL A 186 12.15 2.71 9.69
CA VAL A 186 11.57 3.51 8.59
C VAL A 186 10.20 4.10 8.87
N GLY A 187 9.52 3.62 9.92
CA GLY A 187 8.20 4.09 10.32
C GLY A 187 7.03 3.33 9.70
N GLN A 188 5.81 3.73 10.05
CA GLN A 188 4.57 3.16 9.52
C GLN A 188 4.12 3.88 8.25
N ASP A 189 3.23 3.24 7.50
CA ASP A 189 2.44 3.89 6.46
C ASP A 189 1.64 5.07 7.03
N ALA A 190 1.80 6.27 6.48
CA ALA A 190 1.15 7.47 6.99
C ALA A 190 -0.33 7.63 6.58
N ILE A 191 -0.83 6.81 5.65
CA ILE A 191 -2.20 6.89 5.12
C ILE A 191 -3.12 5.90 5.83
N ILE A 192 -2.67 4.67 6.03
CA ILE A 192 -3.49 3.59 6.59
C ILE A 192 -2.81 2.84 7.75
N GLY A 193 -1.61 3.25 8.17
CA GLY A 193 -0.95 2.73 9.36
C GLY A 193 -1.75 3.01 10.63
N GLN A 194 -1.75 2.05 11.55
CA GLN A 194 -2.45 2.14 12.82
C GLN A 194 -1.54 1.60 13.91
N ASN A 195 -1.50 2.32 15.03
CA ASN A 195 -0.90 1.82 16.26
C ASN A 195 -1.85 0.81 16.91
N ILE A 196 -1.65 -0.47 16.58
CA ILE A 196 -2.38 -1.56 17.24
C ILE A 196 -1.85 -1.72 18.66
N LYS A 197 -2.68 -1.40 19.66
CA LYS A 197 -2.41 -1.76 21.06
C LYS A 197 -2.27 -3.29 21.16
N GLY A 198 -1.15 -3.77 21.72
CA GLY A 198 -0.91 -5.21 21.94
C GLY A 198 -0.06 -5.92 20.87
N ARG A 199 0.44 -5.21 19.85
CA ARG A 199 1.41 -5.80 18.93
C ARG A 199 2.70 -6.13 19.68
N LEU A 200 3.05 -7.42 19.73
CA LEU A 200 4.30 -7.89 20.29
C LEU A 200 5.45 -7.14 19.59
N LYS A 201 6.18 -6.31 20.34
CA LYS A 201 7.46 -5.77 19.88
C LYS A 201 8.29 -7.00 19.48
N ARG A 202 8.83 -7.04 18.26
CA ARG A 202 9.84 -8.04 17.90
C ARG A 202 10.93 -7.92 18.96
N LYS A 203 11.03 -8.91 19.86
CA LYS A 203 12.23 -9.05 20.69
C LYS A 203 13.34 -9.28 19.69
N THR A 204 14.27 -8.33 19.59
CA THR A 204 15.59 -8.59 19.03
C THR A 204 16.11 -9.82 19.77
N LYS A 205 16.16 -10.97 19.07
CA LYS A 205 17.02 -12.06 19.53
C LYS A 205 18.43 -11.53 19.35
N CYS A 206 18.98 -10.93 20.39
CA CYS A 206 20.42 -10.79 20.51
C CYS A 206 20.96 -12.22 20.53
N CYS A 207 21.57 -12.65 19.43
CA CYS A 207 22.46 -13.80 19.43
C CYS A 207 23.63 -13.41 20.34
N GLY A 208 23.68 -14.01 21.53
CA GLY A 208 24.89 -14.14 22.33
C GLY A 208 25.50 -15.51 22.08
#